data_AF-A0A178GVQ0-F1
#
_entry.id   AF-A0A178GVQ0-F1
#
_cell.length_a   1.000
_cell.length_b   1.000
_cell.length_c   1.000
_cell.angle_alpha   90.00
_cell.angle_beta   90.00
_cell.angle_gamma   90.00
#
_symmetry.space_group_name_H-M   'P 1'
#
loop_
_entity.id
_entity.type
_entity.pdbx_description
1 polymer ?
#
loop_
_entity_poly.entity_id
_entity_poly.type
_entity_poly.pdbx_seq_one_letter_code
_entity_poly.pdbx_strand_id
1 'polypeptide(L)' 'MIYTTNPIEGLHRQIRKFTKTKGSFTSTNALYKQVYCAIKKVEQKWTTALPNWALTMSQLDIFFPGRLKIELN' A
#
# COMPACT_ATOMS: atom_id res chain seq x y z
N MET A 1 5.05 7.27 -11.70
CA MET A 1 4.51 6.46 -10.59
C MET A 1 4.11 7.32 -9.38
N ILE A 2 4.88 8.35 -9.01
CA ILE A 2 4.64 9.14 -7.78
C ILE A 2 3.37 10.01 -7.85
N TYR A 3 2.96 10.47 -9.04
CA TYR A 3 1.78 11.34 -9.21
C TYR A 3 0.45 10.58 -9.30
N THR A 4 0.44 9.25 -9.23
CA THR A 4 -0.82 8.50 -9.32
C THR A 4 -1.47 8.43 -7.95
N THR A 5 -2.66 9.02 -7.79
CA THR A 5 -3.43 8.95 -6.54
C THR A 5 -4.12 7.59 -6.36
N ASN A 6 -4.22 6.80 -7.43
CA ASN A 6 -4.93 5.51 -7.48
C ASN A 6 -4.56 4.52 -6.35
N PRO A 7 -3.29 4.31 -5.97
CA PRO A 7 -2.95 3.40 -4.87
C PRO A 7 -3.50 3.88 -3.51
N ILE A 8 -3.41 5.19 -3.24
CA ILE A 8 -3.87 5.80 -1.97
C ILE A 8 -5.39 5.87 -1.93
N GLU A 9 -6.03 6.32 -3.00
CA GLU A 9 -7.49 6.34 -3.13
C GLU A 9 -8.08 4.93 -3.04
N GLY A 10 -7.43 3.94 -3.66
CA GLY A 10 -7.79 2.53 -3.59
C GLY A 10 -7.79 2.02 -2.15
N LEU A 11 -6.75 2.32 -1.36
CA LEU A 11 -6.68 1.97 0.05
C LEU A 11 -7.79 2.66 0.86
N HIS A 12 -7.97 3.98 0.70
CA HIS A 12 -9.02 4.73 1.40
C HIS A 12 -10.42 4.21 1.09
N ARG A 13 -10.69 3.85 -0.17
CA ARG A 13 -11.98 3.26 -0.58
C ARG A 13 -12.25 1.95 0.17
N GLN A 14 -11.25 1.09 0.31
CA GLN A 14 -11.40 -0.17 1.05
C GLN A 14 -11.67 0.09 2.53
N ILE A 15 -10.91 0.98 3.17
CA ILE A 15 -11.12 1.34 4.57
C ILE A 15 -12.55 1.87 4.79
N ARG A 16 -13.02 2.82 3.96
CA ARG A 16 -14.39 3.34 4.03
C ARG A 16 -15.44 2.26 3.84
N LYS A 17 -15.21 1.29 2.94
CA LYS A 17 -16.13 0.16 2.72
C LYS A 17 -16.28 -0.70 3.98
N PHE A 18 -15.22 -0.88 4.77
CA PHE A 18 -15.24 -1.67 6.01
C PHE A 18 -15.77 -0.92 7.23
N THR A 19 -15.69 0.42 7.23
CA THR A 19 -16.16 1.25 8.34
C THR A 19 -17.58 1.77 8.13
N LYS A 20 -18.08 1.95 6.89
CA LYS A 20 -19.41 2.53 6.61
C LYS A 20 -20.58 1.80 7.26
N THR A 21 -20.45 0.50 7.51
CA THR A 21 -21.55 -0.35 8.02
C THR A 21 -21.60 -0.37 9.55
N LYS A 22 -20.56 0.15 10.23
CA LYS A 22 -20.53 0.21 11.69
C LYS A 22 -20.87 1.63 12.15
N GLY A 23 -22.03 1.79 12.78
CA GLY A 23 -22.49 3.09 13.29
C GLY A 23 -21.66 3.63 14.45
N SER A 24 -21.22 2.77 15.37
CA SER A 24 -20.31 3.14 16.47
C SER A 24 -19.40 1.97 16.85
N PHE A 25 -18.21 2.28 17.36
CA PHE A 25 -17.25 1.30 17.86
C PHE A 25 -17.32 1.27 19.38
N THR A 26 -17.37 0.06 19.96
CA THR A 26 -17.42 -0.15 21.42
C THR A 26 -16.15 0.27 22.15
N SER A 27 -15.02 0.37 21.44
CA SER A 27 -13.72 0.81 21.95
C SER A 27 -12.81 1.20 20.78
N THR A 28 -11.84 2.09 21.01
CA THR A 28 -10.79 2.44 20.05
C THR A 28 -10.00 1.22 19.58
N ASN A 29 -9.80 0.22 20.44
CA ASN A 29 -9.12 -1.03 20.05
C ASN A 29 -9.93 -1.83 19.02
N ALA A 30 -11.26 -1.81 19.14
CA ALA A 30 -12.13 -2.46 18.15
C ALA A 30 -12.05 -1.78 16.78
N LEU A 31 -11.88 -0.45 16.75
CA LEU A 31 -11.61 0.30 15.53
C LEU A 31 -10.28 -0.10 14.89
N TYR A 32 -9.19 -0.12 15.68
CA TYR A 32 -7.87 -0.49 15.17
C TYR A 32 -7.83 -1.91 14.59
N LYS A 33 -8.42 -2.88 15.28
CA LYS A 33 -8.52 -4.27 14.79
C LYS A 33 -9.29 -4.34 13.46
N GLN A 34 -10.36 -3.56 13.32
CA GLN A 34 -11.17 -3.56 12.10
C GLN A 34 -10.41 -2.95 10.91
N VAL A 35 -9.67 -1.86 11.13
CA VAL A 35 -8.79 -1.27 10.11
C VAL A 35 -7.66 -2.22 9.74
N TYR A 36 -7.01 -2.86 10.72
CA TYR A 36 -5.97 -3.84 10.50
C TYR A 36 -6.45 -5.01 9.62
N CYS A 37 -7.62 -5.57 9.93
CA CYS A 37 -8.23 -6.63 9.11
C CYS A 37 -8.54 -6.16 7.67
N ALA A 38 -8.95 -4.90 7.49
CA ALA A 38 -9.16 -4.34 6.16
C ALA A 38 -7.85 -4.25 5.38
N ILE A 39 -6.77 -3.76 6.01
CA ILE A 39 -5.43 -3.68 5.40
C ILE A 39 -4.93 -5.08 5.02
N LYS A 40 -5.04 -6.07 5.91
CA LYS A 40 -4.65 -7.47 5.62
C LYS A 40 -5.38 -8.04 4.40
N LYS A 41 -6.65 -7.72 4.20
CA LYS A 41 -7.41 -8.13 2.99
C LYS A 41 -6.95 -7.42 1.72
N VAL A 42 -6.50 -6.16 1.83
CA VAL A 42 -5.95 -5.41 0.69
C VAL A 42 -4.57 -5.96 0.32
N GLU A 43 -3.74 -6.23 1.32
CA GLU A 43 -2.41 -6.82 1.18
C GLU A 43 -2.45 -8.14 0.41
N GLN A 44 -3.43 -9.02 0.70
CA GLN A 44 -3.64 -10.26 -0.05
C GLN A 44 -3.89 -10.06 -1.56
N LYS A 45 -4.37 -8.89 -1.98
CA LYS A 45 -4.62 -8.54 -3.40
C LYS A 45 -3.45 -7.79 -4.03
N TRP A 46 -2.49 -7.31 -3.25
CA TRP A 46 -1.32 -6.59 -3.73
C TRP A 46 -0.19 -7.55 -4.13
N THR A 47 -0.49 -8.46 -5.04
CA THR A 47 0.48 -9.42 -5.61
C THR A 47 0.96 -9.02 -7.00
N THR A 48 0.29 -8.05 -7.63
CA THR A 48 0.64 -7.61 -8.99
C THR A 48 1.93 -6.81 -8.99
N ALA A 49 2.88 -7.20 -9.85
CA ALA A 49 4.11 -6.47 -10.07
C ALA A 49 3.83 -5.07 -10.65
N LEU A 50 4.63 -4.09 -10.22
CA LEU A 50 4.53 -2.73 -10.73
C LEU A 50 5.03 -2.67 -12.18
N PRO A 51 4.30 -2.00 -13.09
CA PRO A 51 4.73 -1.84 -14.47
C PRO A 51 6.03 -1.02 -14.51
N ASN A 52 6.97 -1.44 -15.35
CA ASN A 52 8.27 -0.77 -15.55
C ASN A 52 9.10 -0.59 -14.28
N TRP A 53 8.95 -1.49 -13.30
CA TRP A 53 9.72 -1.42 -12.04
C TRP A 53 11.23 -1.51 -12.25
N ALA A 54 11.68 -2.39 -13.16
CA ALA A 54 13.10 -2.53 -13.48
C ALA A 54 13.74 -1.22 -13.97
N LEU A 55 13.09 -0.51 -14.89
CA LEU A 55 13.55 0.78 -15.38
C LEU A 55 13.57 1.85 -14.27
N THR A 56 12.52 1.89 -13.46
CA THR A 56 12.43 2.83 -12.33
C THR A 56 13.55 2.56 -11.32
N MET A 57 13.88 1.30 -11.06
CA MET A 57 14.97 0.90 -10.18
C MET A 57 16.34 1.35 -10.72
N SER A 58 16.61 1.14 -12.01
CA SER A 58 17.85 1.62 -12.65
C SER A 58 17.98 3.14 -12.57
N GLN A 59 16.89 3.88 -12.77
CA GLN A 59 16.89 5.33 -12.60
C GLN A 59 17.20 5.72 -11.15
N LEU A 60 16.56 5.08 -10.17
CA LEU A 60 16.81 5.36 -8.75
C LEU A 60 18.25 5.08 -8.34
N ASP A 61 18.87 4.03 -8.88
CA ASP A 61 20.28 3.71 -8.60
C ASP A 61 21.24 4.79 -9.12
N ILE A 62 20.97 5.31 -10.33
CA ILE A 62 21.73 6.44 -10.91
C ILE A 62 21.54 7.72 -10.08
N PHE A 63 20.32 8.03 -9.64
CA PHE A 63 20.03 9.23 -8.86
C PHE A 63 20.53 9.15 -7.40
N PHE A 64 20.60 7.94 -6.83
CA PHE A 64 20.98 7.71 -5.44
C PHE A 64 22.10 6.66 -5.33
N PRO A 65 23.30 6.96 -5.85
CA PRO A 65 24.39 6.00 -5.93
C PRO A 65 24.78 5.50 -4.54
N GLY A 66 25.04 4.19 -4.44
CA GLY A 66 25.50 3.54 -3.20
C GLY A 66 24.45 3.39 -2.10
N ARG A 67 23.19 3.81 -2.33
CA ARG A 67 22.08 3.59 -1.38
C ARG A 67 21.33 2.30 -1.61
N LEU A 68 21.18 1.90 -2.87
CA LEU A 68 20.54 0.64 -3.22
C LEU A 68 21.62 -0.44 -3.25
N LYS A 69 21.60 -1.35 -2.27
CA LYS A 69 22.39 -2.58 -2.32
C LYS A 69 21.67 -3.57 -3.23
N ILE A 70 21.75 -3.33 -4.54
CA ILE A 70 21.16 -4.23 -5.53
C ILE A 70 22.14 -5.39 -5.69
N GLU A 71 21.94 -6.47 -4.92
CA GLU A 71 22.59 -7.74 -5.24
C GLU A 71 21.93 -8.29 -6.51
N LEU A 72 22.54 -7.99 -7.65
CA LEU A 72 22.22 -8.63 -8.92
C LEU A 72 22.71 -10.08 -8.83
N ASN A 73 21.83 -10.98 -8.35
CA ASN A 73 21.99 -12.42 -8.48
C ASN A 73 21.68 -12.87 -9.91
#